data_AF-C4MKK3-F1
#
_entry.id   AF-C4MKK3-F1
#
_cell.length_a   1.000
_cell.length_b   1.000
_cell.length_c   1.000
_cell.angle_alpha   90.00
_cell.angle_beta   90.00
_cell.angle_gamma   90.00
#
_symmetry.space_group_name_H-M   'P 1'
#
loop_
_entity.id
_entity.type
_entity.pdbx_description
1 polymer ?
#
loop_
_entity_poly.entity_id
_entity_poly.type
_entity_poly.pdbx_seq_one_letter_code
_entity_poly.pdbx_strand_id
1 'polypeptide(L)' 'EVKELVELGVQVGVVIGGGNLFRGAGLAEAGMNRVVGDHMGMLATVMNGLAMRDALHRAYVNARVMSAIPL' A
#
# COMPACT_ATOMS: atom_id res chain seq x y z
N GLU A 1 13.44 11.44 -0.29
CA GLU A 1 13.76 10.53 0.82
C GLU A 1 14.08 9.11 0.35
N VAL A 2 13.12 8.30 -0.10
CA VAL A 2 13.41 6.90 -0.54
C VAL A 2 14.49 6.84 -1.63
N LYS A 3 14.45 7.78 -2.60
CA LYS A 3 15.47 7.90 -3.64
C LYS A 3 16.89 8.05 -3.09
N GLU A 4 17.07 8.91 -2.10
CA GLU A 4 18.37 9.20 -1.49
C GLU A 4 18.93 7.96 -0.77
N LEU A 5 18.08 7.20 -0.07
CA LEU A 5 18.48 5.94 0.54
C LEU A 5 18.98 4.93 -0.52
N VAL A 6 18.26 4.82 -1.63
CA VAL A 6 18.66 3.93 -2.74
C VAL A 6 19.97 4.40 -3.39
N GLU A 7 20.16 5.71 -3.55
CA GLU A 7 21.41 6.30 -4.08
C GLU A 7 22.60 6.07 -3.14
N LEU A 8 22.37 5.99 -1.83
CA LEU A 8 23.37 5.59 -0.83
C LEU A 8 23.65 4.07 -0.82
N GLY A 9 23.01 3.30 -1.70
CA GLY A 9 23.19 1.84 -1.80
C GLY A 9 22.36 1.03 -0.79
N VAL A 10 21.44 1.65 -0.07
CA VAL A 10 20.56 0.96 0.89
C VAL A 10 19.47 0.19 0.14
N GLN A 11 19.28 -1.07 0.53
CA GLN A 11 18.16 -1.88 0.04
C GLN A 11 16.89 -1.55 0.84
N VAL A 12 15.84 -1.08 0.15
CA VAL A 12 14.62 -0.58 0.80
C VAL A 12 13.43 -1.50 0.50
N GLY A 13 12.78 -1.98 1.55
CA GLY A 13 11.45 -2.59 1.49
C GLY A 13 10.43 -1.72 2.22
N VAL A 14 9.26 -1.49 1.62
CA VAL A 14 8.20 -0.63 2.17
C VAL A 14 6.92 -1.43 2.35
N VAL A 15 6.33 -1.36 3.55
CA VAL A 15 4.99 -1.86 3.84
C VAL A 15 4.07 -0.64 4.01
N ILE A 16 3.01 -0.57 3.20
CA ILE A 16 2.08 0.56 3.20
C ILE A 16 0.72 0.15 3.74
N GLY A 17 0.17 0.97 4.63
CA GLY A 17 -1.20 0.80 5.16
C GLY A 17 -2.27 1.30 4.19
N GLY A 18 -3.53 0.94 4.43
CA GLY A 18 -4.71 1.35 3.65
C GLY A 18 -5.70 2.23 4.44
N GLY A 19 -5.35 2.60 5.67
CA GLY A 19 -6.27 3.27 6.62
C GLY A 19 -6.69 4.69 6.27
N ASN A 20 -6.12 5.28 5.21
CA ASN A 20 -6.55 6.53 4.58
C ASN A 20 -7.75 6.36 3.65
N LEU A 21 -8.02 5.14 3.16
CA LEU A 21 -9.17 4.84 2.31
C LEU A 21 -10.24 4.06 3.07
N PHE A 22 -9.86 2.92 3.65
CA PHE A 22 -10.79 2.04 4.35
C PHE A 22 -10.18 1.51 5.65
N ARG A 23 -10.99 1.49 6.71
CA ARG A 23 -10.65 0.87 7.99
C ARG A 23 -11.68 -0.20 8.29
N GLY A 24 -11.28 -1.48 8.27
CA GLY A 24 -12.18 -2.62 8.43
C GLY A 24 -13.02 -2.56 9.71
N ALA A 25 -12.43 -2.10 10.82
CA ALA A 25 -13.14 -1.89 12.09
C ALA A 25 -14.28 -0.85 11.97
N GLY A 26 -14.03 0.28 11.31
CA GLY A 26 -15.05 1.32 11.13
C GLY A 26 -16.17 0.89 10.16
N LEU A 27 -15.83 0.07 9.15
CA LEU A 27 -16.83 -0.53 8.27
C LEU A 27 -17.70 -1.55 9.00
N ALA A 28 -17.11 -2.34 9.90
CA ALA A 28 -17.86 -3.29 10.72
C ALA A 28 -18.84 -2.60 11.67
N GLU A 29 -18.44 -1.48 12.28
CA GLU A 29 -19.33 -0.63 13.09
C GLU A 29 -20.49 -0.05 12.27
N ALA A 30 -20.26 0.24 10.99
CA ALA A 30 -21.28 0.68 10.05
C ALA A 30 -22.21 -0.45 9.54
N GLY A 31 -22.09 -1.68 10.08
CA GLY A 31 -22.93 -2.82 9.74
C GLY A 31 -22.40 -3.70 8.60
N MET A 32 -21.18 -3.46 8.12
CA MET A 32 -20.54 -4.33 7.13
C MET A 32 -20.02 -5.62 7.78
N ASN A 33 -20.00 -6.73 7.04
CA ASN A 33 -19.28 -7.91 7.49
C ASN A 33 -17.79 -7.58 7.66
N ARG A 34 -17.24 -7.84 8.86
CA ARG A 34 -15.84 -7.56 9.19
C ARG A 34 -14.85 -8.13 8.17
N VAL A 35 -15.07 -9.35 7.68
CA VAL A 35 -14.18 -9.98 6.69
C VAL A 35 -14.17 -9.19 5.38
N VAL A 36 -15.34 -8.71 4.93
CA VAL A 36 -15.44 -7.86 3.74
C VAL A 36 -14.75 -6.52 3.98
N GLY A 37 -14.92 -5.93 5.15
CA GLY A 37 -14.21 -4.71 5.55
C GLY A 37 -12.69 -4.86 5.55
N ASP A 38 -12.18 -5.99 6.02
CA ASP A 38 -10.75 -6.30 6.00
C ASP A 38 -10.22 -6.54 4.57
N HIS A 39 -11.00 -7.20 3.70
CA HIS A 39 -10.68 -7.30 2.27
C HIS A 39 -10.60 -5.93 1.59
N MET A 40 -11.55 -5.03 1.89
CA MET A 40 -11.49 -3.65 1.40
C MET A 40 -10.26 -2.91 1.92
N GLY A 41 -9.88 -3.14 3.18
CA GLY A 41 -8.64 -2.63 3.76
C GLY A 41 -7.39 -3.14 3.05
N MET A 42 -7.34 -4.42 2.68
CA MET A 42 -6.23 -4.99 1.91
C MET A 42 -6.18 -4.45 0.47
N LEU A 43 -7.33 -4.23 -0.18
CA LEU A 43 -7.34 -3.58 -1.49
C LEU A 43 -6.87 -2.12 -1.41
N ALA A 44 -7.20 -1.41 -0.32
CA ALA A 44 -6.69 -0.06 -0.09
C ALA A 44 -5.16 0.00 0.02
N THR A 45 -4.51 -1.00 0.65
CA THR A 45 -3.04 -1.05 0.71
C THR A 45 -2.44 -1.24 -0.69
N VAL A 46 -3.07 -2.06 -1.53
CA VAL A 46 -2.67 -2.26 -2.93
C VAL A 46 -2.80 -0.96 -3.73
N MET A 47 -3.92 -0.24 -3.59
CA MET A 47 -4.13 1.05 -4.27
C MET A 47 -3.03 2.05 -3.89
N ASN A 48 -2.71 2.15 -2.60
CA ASN A 48 -1.62 3.01 -2.14
C ASN A 48 -0.25 2.53 -2.65
N GLY A 49 -0.01 1.22 -2.71
CA GLY A 49 1.21 0.65 -3.26
C GLY A 49 1.41 1.00 -4.74
N LEU A 50 0.34 0.94 -5.53
CA LEU A 50 0.35 1.36 -6.95
C LEU A 50 0.66 2.86 -7.08
N ALA A 51 0.01 3.70 -6.28
CA ALA A 51 0.27 5.14 -6.26
C ALA A 51 1.71 5.48 -5.86
N MET A 52 2.25 4.79 -4.84
CA MET A 52 3.64 4.96 -4.40
C MET A 52 4.64 4.51 -5.46
N ARG A 53 4.40 3.37 -6.12
CA ARG A 53 5.26 2.90 -7.23
C ARG A 53 5.31 3.92 -8.35
N ASP A 54 4.17 4.44 -8.76
CA ASP A 54 4.09 5.45 -9.82
C ASP A 54 4.86 6.73 -9.44
N ALA A 55 4.72 7.19 -8.19
CA ALA A 55 5.50 8.32 -7.68
C ALA A 55 7.02 8.05 -7.69
N LEU A 56 7.44 6.84 -7.30
CA LEU A 56 8.86 6.43 -7.34
C LEU A 56 9.38 6.35 -8.77
N HIS A 57 8.60 5.80 -9.71
CA HIS A 57 8.96 5.74 -11.13
C HIS A 57 9.09 7.14 -11.72
N ARG A 58 8.18 8.07 -11.42
CA ARG A 58 8.29 9.49 -11.81
C ARG A 58 9.50 10.19 -11.21
N ALA A 59 10.00 9.72 -10.07
CA ALA A 59 11.25 10.19 -9.46
C ALA A 59 12.51 9.46 -9.99
N TYR A 60 12.37 8.61 -11.00
CA TYR A 60 13.43 7.77 -11.59
C TYR A 60 14.00 6.72 -10.63
N VAL A 61 13.18 6.21 -9.72
CA VAL A 61 13.53 5.13 -8.79
C VAL A 61 12.89 3.83 -9.26
N ASN A 62 13.71 2.79 -9.45
CA ASN A 62 13.20 1.46 -9.77
C ASN A 62 12.42 0.88 -8.57
N ALA A 63 11.14 0.62 -8.77
CA ALA A 63 10.25 0.07 -7.74
C ALA A 63 9.36 -1.04 -8.31
N ARG A 64 9.04 -2.04 -7.47
CA ARG A 64 8.06 -3.09 -7.76
C ARG A 64 7.06 -3.17 -6.62
N VAL A 65 5.81 -3.50 -6.95
CA VAL A 65 4.74 -3.77 -5.99
C VAL A 65 4.53 -5.26 -5.94
N MET A 66 4.41 -5.80 -4.74
CA MET A 66 4.04 -7.18 -4.48
C MET A 66 2.82 -7.17 -3.58
N SER A 67 1.88 -8.08 -3.84
CA SER A 67 0.64 -8.19 -3.07
C SER A 67 0.61 -9.54 -2.37
N ALA A 68 0.10 -9.55 -1.13
CA ALA A 68 -0.15 -10.79 -0.39
C ALA A 68 -1.30 -11.61 -1.00
N ILE A 69 -2.25 -10.93 -1.66
CA ILE A 69 -3.32 -11.53 -2.43
C ILE A 69 -2.96 -11.49 -3.93
N PRO A 70 -3.07 -12.60 -4.68
CA PRO A 70 -2.92 -12.55 -6.13
C PRO A 70 -4.07 -11.71 -6.73
N LEU A 71 -3.71 -10.78 -7.61
CA LEU A 71 -4.60 -9.86 -8.30
C LEU A 71 -4.48 -10.02 -9.81
#